data_AF-A0A6N2RAT7-F1
#
_entry.id   AF-A0A6N2RAT7-F1
#
_cell.length_a   1.000
_cell.length_b   1.000
_cell.length_c   1.000
_cell.angle_alpha   90.00
_cell.angle_beta   90.00
_cell.angle_gamma   90.00
#
_symmetry.space_group_name_H-M   'P 1'
#
loop_
_entity.id
_entity.type
_entity.pdbx_description
1 polymer ?
#
loop_
_entity_poly.entity_id
_entity_poly.type
_entity_poly.pdbx_seq_one_letter_code
_entity_poly.pdbx_strand_id
1 'polypeptide(L)'
;MGVLLTKSTMPIVNWVAEVLGWLMNGIYSIGVHNLGLCIIIFTLVIYAFMTPLQIKQQKFAKMNAVMAPELQNIQKKYRGKKDQNSQLKMQEETMGVYEKYGVSPTGSCLQMLIQMPIFFALYQVIIKIPGYIGGIKDVFASAVSHITDVSGYSDIIFKFVQDNAIKNSYIPMSGKLSSDHVVDFLYSLSPAQWDKLADVDKFQGFADVLNQTADKLHPMQNFLGLNIADNPWALIQSGWSTQHYLLILAAVLIPVLAWGTQVLNMKLIQTASNTSNSTPSQMETTMKTMNMFMPLMTAFICFTFPVGIGIYWIIGAVIRSVQQLIINRHLDNMDMEDFIKKNKAKMDKKKAKLGVTSQNISQQAKMNVRNIEEPKRKNIADKSNSVKNTASYTAEVPKTKPGSLASKANMVAQFDANNKGKKK
;
A
#
# COMPACT_ATOMS: atom_id res chain seq x y z
N MET A 1 -4.10 -17.43 -23.97
CA MET A 1 -4.13 -16.38 -22.93
C MET A 1 -5.29 -16.70 -22.01
N GLY A 2 -5.00 -17.39 -20.90
CA GLY A 2 -6.02 -17.84 -19.97
C GLY A 2 -6.62 -16.67 -19.22
N VAL A 3 -7.94 -16.65 -19.12
CA VAL A 3 -8.70 -15.81 -18.20
C VAL A 3 -8.05 -15.95 -16.82
N LEU A 4 -7.51 -14.84 -16.34
CA LEU A 4 -7.00 -14.75 -14.98
C LEU A 4 -8.18 -15.07 -14.05
N LEU A 5 -7.96 -16.01 -13.14
CA LEU A 5 -8.75 -16.27 -11.92
C LEU A 5 -9.15 -14.95 -11.26
N THR A 6 -10.01 -14.95 -10.23
CA THR A 6 -10.36 -13.75 -9.42
C THR A 6 -9.18 -13.10 -8.64
N LYS A 7 -7.96 -13.21 -9.16
CA LYS A 7 -6.72 -12.57 -8.72
C LYS A 7 -6.69 -11.08 -9.10
N SER A 8 -5.61 -10.38 -8.76
CA SER A 8 -5.57 -8.91 -8.81
C SER A 8 -5.69 -8.43 -10.24
N THR A 9 -6.50 -7.40 -10.47
CA THR A 9 -6.49 -6.68 -11.75
C THR A 9 -5.30 -5.72 -11.87
N MET A 10 -4.62 -5.43 -10.76
CA MET A 10 -3.40 -4.62 -10.75
C MET A 10 -2.19 -5.47 -11.16
N PRO A 11 -1.50 -5.18 -12.28
CA PRO A 11 -0.47 -6.09 -12.82
C PRO A 11 0.66 -6.42 -11.84
N ILE A 12 1.18 -5.42 -11.13
CA ILE A 12 2.27 -5.61 -10.15
C ILE A 12 1.79 -6.43 -8.95
N VAL A 13 0.61 -6.11 -8.42
CA VAL A 13 0.04 -6.83 -7.27
C VAL A 13 -0.24 -8.28 -7.64
N ASN A 14 -0.73 -8.54 -8.86
CA ASN A 14 -0.99 -9.89 -9.32
C ASN A 14 0.26 -10.76 -9.36
N TRP A 15 1.35 -10.26 -9.95
CA TRP A 15 2.61 -11.01 -10.01
C TRP A 15 3.17 -11.31 -8.62
N VAL A 16 3.14 -10.31 -7.73
CA VAL A 16 3.58 -10.51 -6.35
C VAL A 16 2.66 -11.53 -5.66
N ALA A 17 1.35 -11.43 -5.84
CA ALA A 17 0.38 -12.35 -5.25
C ALA A 17 0.54 -13.79 -5.75
N GLU A 18 0.91 -13.99 -7.02
CA GLU A 18 1.20 -15.31 -7.56
C GLU A 18 2.42 -15.96 -6.90
N VAL A 19 3.52 -15.21 -6.76
CA VAL A 19 4.73 -15.69 -6.07
C VAL A 19 4.43 -16.02 -4.61
N LEU A 20 3.69 -15.14 -3.93
CA LEU A 20 3.25 -15.37 -2.55
C LEU A 20 2.29 -16.56 -2.45
N GLY A 21 1.43 -16.74 -3.44
CA GLY A 21 0.52 -17.88 -3.54
C GLY A 21 1.25 -19.20 -3.70
N TRP A 22 2.32 -19.25 -4.52
CA TRP A 22 3.17 -20.43 -4.63
C TRP A 22 3.81 -20.79 -3.30
N LEU A 23 4.29 -19.79 -2.55
CA LEU A 23 4.82 -20.01 -1.20
C LEU A 23 3.75 -20.59 -0.28
N MET A 24 2.54 -20.01 -0.26
CA MET A 24 1.46 -20.49 0.59
C MET A 24 0.98 -21.90 0.20
N ASN A 25 0.88 -22.19 -1.09
CA ASN A 25 0.58 -23.54 -1.59
C ASN A 25 1.69 -24.54 -1.23
N GLY A 26 2.96 -24.12 -1.27
CA GLY A 26 4.09 -24.94 -0.82
C GLY A 26 4.00 -25.31 0.66
N ILE A 27 3.67 -24.34 1.53
CA ILE A 27 3.47 -24.56 2.97
C ILE A 27 2.30 -25.51 3.22
N TYR A 28 1.21 -25.37 2.48
CA TYR A 28 0.08 -26.28 2.55
C TYR A 28 0.46 -27.71 2.12
N SER A 29 1.20 -27.83 1.01
CA SER A 29 1.59 -29.10 0.39
C SER A 29 2.54 -29.94 1.27
N ILE A 30 3.29 -29.32 2.18
CA ILE A 30 4.16 -30.04 3.15
C ILE A 30 3.40 -30.58 4.38
N GLY A 31 2.07 -30.45 4.41
CA GLY A 31 1.20 -31.07 5.43
C GLY A 31 0.54 -30.08 6.40
N VAL A 32 0.74 -28.77 6.24
CA VAL A 32 0.11 -27.74 7.10
C VAL A 32 -1.28 -27.38 6.55
N HIS A 33 -2.25 -28.23 6.87
CA HIS A 33 -3.63 -28.08 6.40
C HIS A 33 -4.45 -27.07 7.22
N ASN A 34 -3.99 -26.70 8.42
CA ASN A 34 -4.59 -25.64 9.21
C ASN A 34 -4.18 -24.28 8.63
N LEU A 35 -5.15 -23.52 8.12
CA LEU A 35 -4.91 -22.27 7.40
C LEU A 35 -4.37 -21.16 8.32
N GLY A 36 -4.72 -21.15 9.60
CA GLY A 36 -4.14 -20.22 10.58
C GLY A 36 -2.65 -20.47 10.80
N LEU A 37 -2.25 -21.73 10.96
CA LEU A 37 -0.83 -22.11 11.04
C LEU A 37 -0.10 -21.86 9.72
N CYS A 38 -0.75 -22.09 8.58
CA CYS A 38 -0.20 -21.79 7.26
C CYS A 38 0.12 -20.29 7.14
N ILE A 39 -0.80 -19.40 7.55
CA ILE A 39 -0.57 -17.95 7.60
C ILE A 39 0.60 -17.58 8.52
N ILE A 40 0.74 -18.22 9.68
CA ILE A 40 1.85 -17.95 10.61
C ILE A 40 3.21 -18.30 9.97
N ILE A 41 3.35 -19.51 9.43
CA ILE A 41 4.58 -19.97 8.77
C ILE A 41 4.89 -19.09 7.55
N PHE A 42 3.87 -18.81 6.75
CA PHE A 42 3.98 -17.93 5.59
C PHE A 42 4.53 -16.56 6.00
N THR A 43 4.00 -15.99 7.07
CA THR A 43 4.45 -14.69 7.58
C THR A 43 5.90 -14.76 8.04
N LEU A 44 6.29 -15.80 8.79
CA LEU A 44 7.68 -16.01 9.22
C LEU A 44 8.65 -16.04 8.03
N VAL A 45 8.31 -16.79 6.99
CA VAL A 45 9.14 -16.92 5.79
C VAL A 45 9.27 -15.58 5.05
N ILE A 46 8.16 -14.87 4.84
CA ILE A 46 8.19 -13.54 4.18
C ILE A 46 9.05 -12.56 4.98
N TYR A 47 8.89 -12.50 6.30
CA TYR A 47 9.69 -11.62 7.13
C TYR A 47 11.16 -12.01 7.18
N ALA A 48 11.50 -13.30 7.11
CA ALA A 48 12.87 -13.77 6.97
C ALA A 48 13.51 -13.25 5.67
N PHE A 49 12.84 -13.42 4.53
CA PHE A 49 13.33 -12.93 3.23
C PHE A 49 13.39 -11.39 3.16
N MET A 50 12.49 -10.68 3.83
CA MET A 50 12.48 -9.22 3.90
C MET A 50 13.47 -8.64 4.91
N THR A 51 14.05 -9.45 5.80
CA THR A 51 15.03 -9.01 6.82
C THR A 51 16.18 -8.16 6.26
N PRO A 52 16.90 -8.52 5.19
CA PRO A 52 17.98 -7.69 4.65
C PRO A 52 17.51 -6.32 4.16
N LEU A 53 16.30 -6.24 3.61
CA LEU A 53 15.68 -4.98 3.23
C LEU A 53 15.34 -4.14 4.47
N GLN A 54 14.78 -4.75 5.50
CA GLN A 54 14.47 -4.08 6.77
C GLN A 54 15.72 -3.55 7.47
N ILE A 55 16.83 -4.29 7.47
CA ILE A 55 18.12 -3.82 8.01
C ILE A 55 18.57 -2.54 7.30
N LYS A 56 18.45 -2.48 5.96
CA LYS A 56 18.78 -1.26 5.20
C LYS A 56 17.87 -0.09 5.56
N GLN A 57 16.56 -0.35 5.72
CA GLN A 57 15.58 0.66 6.14
C GLN A 57 15.89 1.20 7.53
N GLN A 58 16.24 0.33 8.48
CA GLN A 58 16.57 0.74 9.85
C GLN A 58 17.90 1.50 9.93
N LYS A 59 18.91 1.14 9.13
CA LYS A 59 20.14 1.94 8.99
C LYS A 59 19.83 3.35 8.51
N PHE A 60 18.90 3.50 7.57
CA PHE A 60 18.45 4.80 7.12
C PHE A 60 17.71 5.57 8.24
N ALA A 61 16.83 4.90 8.99
CA ALA A 61 16.11 5.49 10.11
C ALA A 61 17.08 6.01 11.20
N LYS A 62 18.11 5.23 11.55
CA LYS A 62 19.17 5.64 12.49
C LYS A 62 19.94 6.86 11.99
N MET A 63 20.29 6.91 10.71
CA MET A 63 20.92 8.10 10.12
C MET A 63 20.00 9.33 10.21
N ASN A 64 18.71 9.14 9.96
CA ASN A 64 17.73 10.22 10.09
C ASN A 64 17.65 10.75 11.53
N ALA A 65 17.83 9.89 12.54
CA ALA A 65 17.93 10.32 13.93
C ALA A 65 19.17 11.17 14.23
N VAL A 66 20.31 10.85 13.62
CA VAL A 66 21.54 11.64 13.74
C VAL A 66 21.39 13.00 13.04
N MET A 67 20.72 13.05 11.89
CA MET A 67 20.50 14.28 11.12
C MET A 67 19.39 15.17 11.70
N ALA A 68 18.45 14.60 12.46
CA ALA A 68 17.29 15.30 12.98
C ALA A 68 17.58 16.65 13.67
N PRO A 69 18.57 16.81 14.56
CA PRO A 69 18.85 18.11 15.17
C PRO A 69 19.26 19.18 14.14
N GLU A 70 20.09 18.84 13.15
CA GLU A 70 20.47 19.78 12.08
C GLU A 70 19.27 20.15 11.20
N LEU A 71 18.45 19.16 10.84
CA LEU A 71 17.22 19.37 10.07
C LEU A 71 16.21 20.23 10.83
N GLN A 72 16.06 20.04 12.14
CA GLN A 72 15.20 20.86 13.00
C GLN A 72 15.71 22.31 13.10
N ASN A 73 17.02 22.52 13.17
CA ASN A 73 17.60 23.86 13.19
C ASN A 73 17.32 24.63 11.90
N ILE A 74 17.42 23.96 10.74
CA ILE A 74 17.02 24.53 9.44
C ILE A 74 15.53 24.87 9.46
N GLN A 75 14.67 23.96 9.90
CA GLN A 75 13.23 24.21 9.99
C GLN A 75 12.89 25.41 10.89
N LYS A 76 13.58 25.55 12.04
CA LYS A 76 13.44 26.71 12.94
C LYS A 76 13.88 28.00 12.27
N LYS A 77 14.99 28.00 11.52
CA LYS A 77 15.54 29.17 10.79
C LYS A 77 14.59 29.74 9.73
N TYR A 78 13.78 28.89 9.11
CA TYR A 78 12.82 29.28 8.06
C TYR A 78 11.36 29.32 8.54
N ARG A 79 11.12 29.16 9.85
CA ARG A 79 9.76 29.13 10.40
C ARG A 79 8.99 30.42 10.09
N GLY A 80 7.75 30.27 9.61
CA GLY A 80 6.88 31.38 9.25
C GLY A 80 7.19 32.04 7.90
N LYS A 81 8.30 31.70 7.25
CA LYS A 81 8.67 32.20 5.92
C LYS A 81 7.97 31.37 4.84
N LYS A 82 7.01 31.97 4.16
CA LYS A 82 6.24 31.31 3.08
C LYS A 82 6.66 31.76 1.69
N ASP A 83 7.61 32.69 1.57
CA ASP A 83 8.13 33.13 0.28
C ASP A 83 8.84 31.99 -0.47
N GLN A 84 8.66 31.97 -1.79
CA GLN A 84 9.18 30.90 -2.64
C GLN A 84 10.71 30.77 -2.53
N ASN A 85 11.42 31.89 -2.36
CA ASN A 85 12.87 31.91 -2.22
C ASN A 85 13.33 31.26 -0.90
N SER A 86 12.68 31.58 0.23
CA SER A 86 12.95 30.95 1.52
C SER A 86 12.64 29.46 1.51
N GLN A 87 11.55 29.03 0.86
CA GLN A 87 11.25 27.60 0.73
C GLN A 87 12.31 26.84 -0.09
N LEU A 88 12.82 27.46 -1.17
CA LEU A 88 13.89 26.86 -1.98
C LEU A 88 15.21 26.80 -1.22
N LYS A 89 15.58 27.87 -0.49
CA LYS A 89 16.77 27.86 0.38
C LYS A 89 16.66 26.82 1.50
N MET A 90 15.48 26.67 2.10
CA MET A 90 15.23 25.64 3.09
C MET A 90 15.43 24.24 2.50
N GLN A 91 14.95 23.99 1.27
CA GLN A 91 15.17 22.74 0.55
C GLN A 91 16.66 22.51 0.22
N GLU A 92 17.38 23.55 -0.21
CA GLU A 92 18.83 23.49 -0.50
C GLU A 92 19.64 23.17 0.76
N GLU A 93 19.41 23.87 1.88
CA GLU A 93 20.09 23.59 3.16
C GLU A 93 19.75 22.18 3.68
N THR A 94 18.49 21.78 3.57
CA THR A 94 18.03 20.43 3.94
C THR A 94 18.74 19.36 3.12
N MET A 95 18.84 19.55 1.80
CA MET A 95 19.58 18.65 0.91
C MET A 95 21.08 18.63 1.23
N GLY A 96 21.65 19.79 1.59
CA GLY A 96 23.03 19.91 2.04
C GLY A 96 23.34 19.06 3.29
N VAL A 97 22.40 18.97 4.24
CA VAL A 97 22.51 18.04 5.38
C VAL A 97 22.52 16.59 4.87
N TYR A 98 21.57 16.19 4.03
CA TYR A 98 21.58 14.84 3.46
C TYR A 98 22.89 14.51 2.73
N GLU A 99 23.45 15.46 1.98
CA GLU A 99 24.76 15.31 1.32
C GLU A 99 25.92 15.18 2.32
N LYS A 100 25.92 15.99 3.39
CA LYS A 100 26.94 15.94 4.46
C LYS A 100 27.03 14.55 5.08
N TYR A 101 25.90 13.90 5.29
CA TYR A 101 25.79 12.56 5.88
C TYR A 101 25.82 11.42 4.84
N GLY A 102 25.97 11.73 3.55
CA GLY A 102 26.07 10.74 2.47
C GLY A 102 24.81 9.91 2.26
N VAL A 103 23.63 10.45 2.58
CA VAL A 103 22.33 9.78 2.46
C VAL A 103 21.40 10.55 1.53
N SER A 104 20.37 9.88 1.00
CA SER A 104 19.39 10.49 0.10
C SER A 104 18.01 10.51 0.74
N PRO A 105 17.24 11.61 0.60
CA PRO A 105 15.87 11.68 1.14
C PRO A 105 14.92 10.62 0.55
N THR A 106 15.26 10.00 -0.59
CA THR A 106 14.46 8.95 -1.23
C THR A 106 14.50 7.60 -0.50
N GLY A 107 15.42 7.42 0.45
CA GLY A 107 15.51 6.19 1.24
C GLY A 107 14.23 5.86 2.02
N SER A 108 13.56 6.88 2.57
CA SER A 108 12.30 6.72 3.30
C SER A 108 11.11 6.38 2.41
N CYS A 109 10.99 7.01 1.22
CA CYS A 109 9.83 6.78 0.36
C CYS A 109 9.92 5.45 -0.41
N LEU A 110 11.15 4.98 -0.69
CA LEU A 110 11.38 3.70 -1.35
C LEU A 110 10.82 2.52 -0.55
N GLN A 111 10.90 2.59 0.78
CA GLN A 111 10.32 1.56 1.67
C GLN A 111 8.81 1.44 1.46
N MET A 112 8.09 2.57 1.47
CA MET A 112 6.64 2.57 1.31
C MET A 112 6.24 2.04 -0.06
N LEU A 113 6.95 2.45 -1.12
CA LEU A 113 6.69 2.00 -2.49
C LEU A 113 6.86 0.49 -2.67
N ILE A 114 7.87 -0.11 -2.02
CA ILE A 114 8.09 -1.58 -2.09
C ILE A 114 7.08 -2.31 -1.20
N GLN A 115 6.74 -1.75 -0.03
CA GLN A 115 5.85 -2.40 0.92
C GLN A 115 4.40 -2.45 0.45
N MET A 116 3.92 -1.42 -0.25
CA MET A 116 2.51 -1.32 -0.65
C MET A 116 2.04 -2.46 -1.58
N PRO A 117 2.73 -2.78 -2.70
CA PRO A 117 2.36 -3.92 -3.53
C PRO A 117 2.40 -5.25 -2.78
N ILE A 118 3.41 -5.43 -1.91
CA ILE A 118 3.53 -6.64 -1.07
C ILE A 118 2.33 -6.75 -0.13
N PHE A 119 1.94 -5.65 0.53
CA PHE A 119 0.77 -5.65 1.42
C PHE A 119 -0.53 -6.01 0.68
N PHE A 120 -0.81 -5.41 -0.47
CA PHE A 120 -2.01 -5.73 -1.24
C PHE A 120 -2.00 -7.17 -1.77
N ALA A 121 -0.83 -7.66 -2.18
CA ALA A 121 -0.67 -9.03 -2.65
C ALA A 121 -0.89 -10.05 -1.50
N LEU A 122 -0.31 -9.79 -0.33
CA LEU A 122 -0.52 -10.59 0.88
C LEU A 122 -1.99 -10.61 1.29
N TYR A 123 -2.62 -9.44 1.32
CA TYR A 123 -4.04 -9.31 1.61
C TYR A 123 -4.85 -10.20 0.66
N GLN A 124 -4.59 -10.11 -0.64
CA GLN A 124 -5.30 -10.88 -1.64
C GLN A 124 -5.12 -12.39 -1.48
N VAL A 125 -3.91 -12.84 -1.19
CA VAL A 125 -3.61 -14.26 -0.96
C VAL A 125 -4.40 -14.80 0.23
N ILE A 126 -4.52 -14.03 1.32
CA ILE A 126 -5.24 -14.44 2.53
C ILE A 126 -6.76 -14.43 2.35
N ILE A 127 -7.33 -13.48 1.61
CA ILE A 127 -8.80 -13.43 1.41
C ILE A 127 -9.29 -14.42 0.34
N LYS A 128 -8.42 -14.77 -0.62
CA LYS A 128 -8.75 -15.65 -1.75
C LYS A 128 -7.88 -16.90 -1.74
N ILE A 129 -7.73 -17.52 -0.56
CA ILE A 129 -6.91 -18.73 -0.37
C ILE A 129 -7.17 -19.80 -1.44
N PRO A 130 -8.43 -20.15 -1.79
CA PRO A 130 -8.69 -21.14 -2.83
C PRO A 130 -8.13 -20.73 -4.21
N GLY A 131 -8.02 -19.44 -4.51
CA GLY A 131 -7.42 -18.95 -5.76
C GLY A 131 -5.91 -19.14 -5.86
N TYR A 132 -5.24 -19.46 -4.75
CA TYR A 132 -3.78 -19.63 -4.65
C TYR A 132 -3.36 -21.02 -4.18
N ILE A 133 -4.18 -21.72 -3.41
CA ILE A 133 -3.92 -23.08 -2.93
C ILE A 133 -4.83 -24.06 -3.68
N GLY A 134 -4.25 -24.85 -4.59
CA GLY A 134 -4.99 -25.81 -5.41
C GLY A 134 -5.75 -26.83 -4.55
N GLY A 135 -5.08 -27.40 -3.54
CA GLY A 135 -5.70 -28.38 -2.65
C GLY A 135 -6.90 -27.85 -1.84
N ILE A 136 -7.01 -26.53 -1.63
CA ILE A 136 -8.21 -25.92 -1.04
C ILE A 136 -9.28 -25.70 -2.10
N LYS A 137 -8.90 -25.26 -3.32
CA LYS A 137 -9.84 -25.13 -4.43
C LYS A 137 -10.54 -26.45 -4.76
N ASP A 138 -9.80 -27.55 -4.72
CA ASP A 138 -10.30 -28.88 -5.05
C ASP A 138 -11.40 -29.34 -4.07
N VAL A 139 -11.38 -28.86 -2.82
CA VAL A 139 -12.46 -29.11 -1.84
C VAL A 139 -13.80 -28.59 -2.35
N PHE A 140 -13.81 -27.47 -3.09
CA PHE A 140 -15.02 -26.85 -3.62
C PHE A 140 -15.47 -27.41 -4.97
N ALA A 141 -14.64 -28.20 -5.66
CA ALA A 141 -14.87 -28.55 -7.06
C ALA A 141 -16.25 -29.21 -7.30
N SER A 142 -16.63 -30.14 -6.43
CA SER A 142 -17.93 -30.83 -6.52
C SER A 142 -19.10 -29.88 -6.28
N ALA A 143 -19.08 -29.13 -5.17
CA ALA A 143 -20.13 -28.16 -4.84
C ALA A 143 -20.30 -27.10 -5.93
N VAL A 144 -19.20 -26.57 -6.46
CA VAL A 144 -19.21 -25.57 -7.52
C VAL A 144 -19.84 -26.13 -8.79
N SER A 145 -19.48 -27.35 -9.20
CA SER A 145 -20.08 -27.99 -10.39
C SER A 145 -21.61 -28.04 -10.25
N HIS A 146 -22.12 -28.60 -9.15
CA HIS A 146 -23.55 -28.72 -8.91
C HIS A 146 -24.26 -27.37 -8.86
N ILE A 147 -23.66 -26.36 -8.21
CA ILE A 147 -24.24 -25.01 -8.17
C ILE A 147 -24.28 -24.40 -9.57
N THR A 148 -23.22 -24.51 -10.36
CA THR A 148 -23.15 -23.90 -11.70
C THR A 148 -24.07 -24.55 -12.73
N ASP A 149 -24.48 -25.81 -12.49
CA ASP A 149 -25.44 -26.53 -13.33
C ASP A 149 -26.89 -26.07 -13.08
N VAL A 150 -27.16 -25.39 -11.96
CA VAL A 150 -28.51 -24.87 -11.66
C VAL A 150 -28.81 -23.62 -12.48
N SER A 151 -29.92 -23.65 -13.23
CA SER A 151 -30.37 -22.48 -13.99
C SER A 151 -30.70 -21.29 -13.08
N GLY A 152 -30.06 -20.15 -13.35
CA GLY A 152 -30.20 -18.92 -12.56
C GLY A 152 -29.38 -18.89 -11.27
N TYR A 153 -28.38 -19.78 -11.09
CA TYR A 153 -27.59 -19.83 -9.84
C TYR A 153 -26.94 -18.49 -9.46
N SER A 154 -26.56 -17.66 -10.43
CA SER A 154 -25.97 -16.34 -10.16
C SER A 154 -26.94 -15.44 -9.38
N ASP A 155 -28.22 -15.41 -9.77
CA ASP A 155 -29.25 -14.62 -9.10
C ASP A 155 -29.59 -15.18 -7.72
N ILE A 156 -29.57 -16.51 -7.58
CA ILE A 156 -29.74 -17.19 -6.29
C ILE A 156 -28.63 -16.77 -5.33
N ILE A 157 -27.37 -16.78 -5.78
CA ILE A 157 -26.22 -16.36 -4.98
C ILE A 157 -26.32 -14.87 -4.63
N PHE A 158 -26.64 -13.99 -5.58
CA PHE A 158 -26.79 -12.55 -5.29
C PHE A 158 -27.87 -12.29 -4.24
N LYS A 159 -29.03 -12.94 -4.39
CA LYS A 159 -30.11 -12.84 -3.41
C LYS A 159 -29.69 -13.39 -2.06
N PHE A 160 -29.04 -14.55 -2.02
CA PHE A 160 -28.55 -15.16 -0.78
C PHE A 160 -27.55 -14.25 -0.04
N VAL A 161 -26.62 -13.63 -0.78
CA VAL A 161 -25.65 -12.66 -0.25
C VAL A 161 -26.36 -11.46 0.35
N GLN A 162 -27.38 -10.94 -0.32
CA GLN A 162 -28.18 -9.81 0.16
C GLN A 162 -28.98 -10.18 1.41
N ASP A 163 -29.72 -11.29 1.38
CA ASP A 163 -30.62 -11.74 2.44
C ASP A 163 -29.86 -12.10 3.73
N ASN A 164 -28.62 -12.59 3.59
CA ASN A 164 -27.76 -12.95 4.73
C ASN A 164 -26.71 -11.88 5.08
N ALA A 165 -26.79 -10.69 4.46
CA ALA A 165 -25.88 -9.57 4.69
C ALA A 165 -24.39 -9.95 4.61
N ILE A 166 -24.02 -10.79 3.64
CA ILE A 166 -22.64 -11.26 3.45
C ILE A 166 -21.81 -10.13 2.85
N LYS A 167 -21.02 -9.45 3.69
CA LYS A 167 -20.25 -8.26 3.28
C LYS A 167 -18.98 -8.56 2.48
N ASN A 168 -18.46 -9.78 2.55
CA ASN A 168 -17.17 -10.18 2.01
C ASN A 168 -17.29 -11.34 0.99
N SER A 169 -18.35 -11.36 0.19
CA SER A 169 -18.55 -12.42 -0.83
C SER A 169 -17.60 -12.29 -2.03
N TYR A 170 -16.96 -11.13 -2.21
CA TYR A 170 -15.99 -10.84 -3.28
C TYR A 170 -16.47 -11.13 -4.72
N ILE A 171 -17.79 -11.19 -4.92
CA ILE A 171 -18.44 -11.36 -6.23
C ILE A 171 -18.84 -10.00 -6.83
N PRO A 172 -19.00 -9.90 -8.17
CA PRO A 172 -19.57 -8.72 -8.80
C PRO A 172 -20.99 -8.43 -8.30
N MET A 173 -21.49 -7.21 -8.47
CA MET A 173 -22.86 -6.86 -8.02
C MET A 173 -23.97 -7.42 -8.92
N SER A 174 -23.64 -7.81 -10.15
CA SER A 174 -24.58 -8.36 -11.12
C SER A 174 -23.85 -9.09 -12.24
N GLY A 175 -24.60 -9.81 -13.07
CA GLY A 175 -24.08 -10.55 -14.22
C GLY A 175 -23.80 -12.03 -13.92
N LYS A 176 -23.30 -12.75 -14.92
CA LYS A 176 -23.03 -14.19 -14.78
C LYS A 176 -21.78 -14.42 -13.94
N LEU A 177 -21.92 -15.19 -12.86
CA LEU A 177 -20.79 -15.63 -12.05
C LEU A 177 -19.96 -16.69 -12.80
N SER A 178 -18.68 -16.80 -12.44
CA SER A 178 -17.80 -17.86 -12.94
C SER A 178 -17.65 -18.91 -11.84
N SER A 179 -17.11 -20.09 -12.16
CA SER A 179 -16.80 -21.10 -11.14
C SER A 179 -15.89 -20.56 -10.04
N ASP A 180 -14.93 -19.69 -10.38
CA ASP A 180 -14.07 -19.04 -9.38
C ASP A 180 -14.83 -18.05 -8.49
N HIS A 181 -15.80 -17.31 -9.05
CA HIS A 181 -16.68 -16.46 -8.22
C HIS A 181 -17.54 -17.30 -7.26
N VAL A 182 -17.98 -18.49 -7.67
CA VAL A 182 -18.71 -19.41 -6.79
C VAL A 182 -17.79 -19.93 -5.68
N VAL A 183 -16.54 -20.28 -5.99
CA VAL A 183 -15.54 -20.65 -4.96
C VAL A 183 -15.32 -19.51 -3.97
N ASP A 184 -15.12 -18.28 -4.43
CA ASP A 184 -14.92 -17.11 -3.57
C ASP A 184 -16.13 -16.87 -2.66
N PHE A 185 -17.35 -17.01 -3.20
CA PHE A 185 -18.58 -16.94 -2.44
C PHE A 185 -18.65 -18.03 -1.36
N LEU A 186 -18.46 -19.30 -1.73
CA LEU A 186 -18.52 -20.44 -0.80
C LEU A 186 -17.48 -20.33 0.32
N TYR A 187 -16.26 -19.90 -0.02
CA TYR A 187 -15.19 -19.71 0.96
C TYR A 187 -15.49 -18.59 1.97
N SER A 188 -16.34 -17.63 1.61
CA SER A 188 -16.75 -16.51 2.47
C SER A 188 -17.86 -16.85 3.47
N LEU A 189 -18.46 -18.04 3.37
CA LEU A 189 -19.61 -18.43 4.21
C LEU A 189 -19.18 -18.86 5.60
N SER A 190 -19.90 -18.35 6.61
CA SER A 190 -19.81 -18.84 7.98
C SER A 190 -20.48 -20.21 8.12
N PRO A 191 -20.21 -20.98 9.20
CA PRO A 191 -20.83 -22.29 9.41
C PRO A 191 -22.37 -22.27 9.29
N ALA A 192 -23.02 -21.32 9.96
CA ALA A 192 -24.49 -21.20 9.92
C ALA A 192 -25.03 -20.76 8.54
N GLN A 193 -24.19 -20.18 7.68
CA GLN A 193 -24.58 -19.81 6.32
C GLN A 193 -24.47 -20.99 5.36
N TRP A 194 -23.61 -21.98 5.63
CA TRP A 194 -23.59 -23.22 4.88
C TRP A 194 -24.90 -24.00 5.04
N ASP A 195 -25.41 -24.11 6.27
CA ASP A 195 -26.70 -24.76 6.54
C ASP A 195 -27.83 -24.10 5.74
N LYS A 196 -27.92 -22.76 5.81
CA LYS A 196 -28.92 -21.99 5.05
C LYS A 196 -28.77 -22.13 3.54
N LEU A 197 -27.55 -22.30 3.04
CA LEU A 197 -27.30 -22.50 1.62
C LEU A 197 -27.80 -23.88 1.18
N ALA A 198 -27.57 -24.92 2.01
CA ALA A 198 -28.06 -26.27 1.75
C ALA A 198 -29.59 -26.35 1.75
N ASP A 199 -30.27 -25.50 2.53
CA ASP A 199 -31.73 -25.42 2.61
C ASP A 199 -32.41 -24.73 1.42
N VAL A 200 -31.65 -24.05 0.54
CA VAL A 200 -32.22 -23.38 -0.63
C VAL A 200 -32.94 -24.41 -1.52
N ASP A 201 -34.22 -24.20 -1.82
CA ASP A 201 -35.09 -25.14 -2.55
C ASP A 201 -34.43 -25.74 -3.80
N LYS A 202 -33.70 -24.92 -4.57
CA LYS A 202 -33.02 -25.33 -5.81
C LYS A 202 -31.71 -26.11 -5.59
N PHE A 203 -31.18 -26.12 -4.37
CA PHE A 203 -29.93 -26.80 -3.99
C PHE A 203 -30.17 -28.07 -3.16
N GLN A 204 -31.39 -28.32 -2.70
CA GLN A 204 -31.72 -29.50 -1.89
C GLN A 204 -31.33 -30.84 -2.54
N GLY A 205 -31.34 -30.93 -3.87
CA GLY A 205 -30.92 -32.13 -4.60
C GLY A 205 -29.42 -32.50 -4.45
N PHE A 206 -28.61 -31.62 -3.87
CA PHE A 206 -27.20 -31.85 -3.58
C PHE A 206 -26.76 -31.23 -2.24
N ALA A 207 -27.70 -31.06 -1.29
CA ALA A 207 -27.42 -30.51 0.04
C ALA A 207 -26.29 -31.28 0.76
N ASP A 208 -26.24 -32.61 0.63
CA ASP A 208 -25.17 -33.45 1.19
C ASP A 208 -23.78 -33.07 0.65
N VAL A 209 -23.67 -32.66 -0.62
CA VAL A 209 -22.40 -32.22 -1.21
C VAL A 209 -21.95 -30.89 -0.59
N LEU A 210 -22.89 -29.99 -0.32
CA LEU A 210 -22.62 -28.72 0.35
C LEU A 210 -22.16 -28.94 1.79
N ASN A 211 -22.86 -29.79 2.54
CA ASN A 211 -22.51 -30.14 3.91
C ASN A 211 -21.14 -30.83 3.98
N GLN A 212 -20.86 -31.80 3.11
CA GLN A 212 -19.54 -32.44 3.03
C GLN A 212 -18.41 -31.47 2.68
N THR A 213 -18.69 -30.46 1.86
CA THR A 213 -17.73 -29.40 1.53
C THR A 213 -17.44 -28.54 2.76
N ALA A 214 -18.48 -28.14 3.49
CA ALA A 214 -18.37 -27.39 4.74
C ALA A 214 -17.59 -28.18 5.81
N ASP A 215 -17.91 -29.46 6.00
CA ASP A 215 -17.26 -30.34 6.98
C ASP A 215 -15.77 -30.53 6.72
N LYS A 216 -15.35 -30.58 5.44
CA LYS A 216 -13.92 -30.62 5.09
C LYS A 216 -13.23 -29.28 5.35
N LEU A 217 -13.94 -28.17 5.17
CA LEU A 217 -13.38 -26.82 5.27
C LEU A 217 -13.25 -26.36 6.73
N HIS A 218 -14.22 -26.69 7.59
CA HIS A 218 -14.28 -26.22 8.97
C HIS A 218 -13.00 -26.49 9.77
N PRO A 219 -12.43 -27.70 9.80
CA PRO A 219 -11.17 -27.97 10.51
C PRO A 219 -9.99 -27.21 9.94
N MET A 220 -9.97 -26.95 8.63
CA MET A 220 -8.89 -26.20 7.96
C MET A 220 -8.94 -24.72 8.35
N GLN A 221 -10.14 -24.17 8.50
CA GLN A 221 -10.35 -22.77 8.87
C GLN A 221 -10.35 -22.52 10.38
N ASN A 222 -10.48 -23.55 11.22
CA ASN A 222 -10.45 -23.37 12.67
C ASN A 222 -9.01 -23.14 13.17
N PHE A 223 -8.76 -22.03 13.86
CA PHE A 223 -7.51 -21.73 14.50
C PHE A 223 -7.76 -21.19 15.91
N LEU A 224 -7.24 -21.88 16.93
CA LEU A 224 -7.46 -21.54 18.35
C LEU A 224 -8.95 -21.40 18.72
N GLY A 225 -9.83 -22.19 18.08
CA GLY A 225 -11.27 -22.12 18.30
C GLY A 225 -11.98 -21.01 17.54
N LEU A 226 -11.26 -20.24 16.70
CA LEU A 226 -11.84 -19.21 15.84
C LEU A 226 -11.84 -19.68 14.39
N ASN A 227 -12.92 -19.42 13.66
CA ASN A 227 -12.90 -19.56 12.21
C ASN A 227 -12.16 -18.36 11.59
N ILE A 228 -11.10 -18.61 10.81
CA ILE A 228 -10.30 -17.55 10.20
C ILE A 228 -11.04 -16.74 9.11
N ALA A 229 -12.13 -17.29 8.56
CA ALA A 229 -12.95 -16.65 7.53
C ALA A 229 -13.96 -15.66 8.13
N ASP A 230 -14.36 -15.86 9.39
CA ASP A 230 -15.24 -14.94 10.10
C ASP A 230 -14.50 -13.65 10.50
N ASN A 231 -15.22 -12.54 10.61
CA ASN A 231 -14.68 -11.31 11.18
C ASN A 231 -14.94 -11.25 12.70
N PRO A 232 -14.09 -10.57 13.51
CA PRO A 232 -14.26 -10.49 14.95
C PRO A 232 -15.62 -9.95 15.41
N TRP A 233 -16.21 -9.00 14.67
CA TRP A 233 -17.53 -8.50 15.00
C TRP A 233 -18.61 -9.58 14.97
N ALA A 234 -18.65 -10.38 13.90
CA ALA A 234 -19.60 -11.49 13.76
C ALA A 234 -19.39 -12.55 14.84
N LEU A 235 -18.13 -12.84 15.18
CA LEU A 235 -17.79 -13.75 16.28
C LEU A 235 -18.27 -13.22 17.63
N ILE A 236 -18.13 -11.92 17.90
CA ILE A 236 -18.66 -11.33 19.13
C ILE A 236 -20.19 -11.49 19.17
N GLN A 237 -20.89 -11.20 18.07
CA GLN A 237 -22.35 -11.35 17.99
C GLN A 237 -22.79 -12.80 18.21
N SER A 238 -22.12 -13.78 17.57
CA SER A 238 -22.45 -15.20 17.75
C SER A 238 -22.11 -15.70 19.15
N GLY A 239 -21.00 -15.22 19.72
CA GLY A 239 -20.59 -15.55 21.08
C GLY A 239 -21.60 -15.12 22.13
N TRP A 240 -22.24 -13.95 21.96
CA TRP A 240 -23.34 -13.53 22.83
C TRP A 240 -24.58 -14.43 22.69
N SER A 241 -24.93 -14.80 21.46
CA SER A 241 -26.09 -15.67 21.20
C SER A 241 -25.90 -17.10 21.71
N THR A 242 -24.67 -17.59 21.72
CA THR A 242 -24.32 -18.97 22.10
C THR A 242 -23.76 -19.10 23.52
N GLN A 243 -23.68 -17.98 24.26
CA GLN A 243 -23.06 -17.87 25.59
C GLN A 243 -21.59 -18.36 25.64
N HIS A 244 -20.89 -18.32 24.50
CA HIS A 244 -19.51 -18.79 24.38
C HIS A 244 -18.51 -17.66 24.63
N TYR A 245 -18.36 -17.27 25.90
CA TYR A 245 -17.56 -16.10 26.31
C TYR A 245 -16.07 -16.17 25.92
N LEU A 246 -15.49 -17.37 25.83
CA LEU A 246 -14.10 -17.54 25.37
C LEU A 246 -13.90 -17.09 23.93
N LEU A 247 -14.90 -17.30 23.06
CA LEU A 247 -14.85 -16.85 21.66
C LEU A 247 -14.97 -15.33 21.56
N ILE A 248 -15.80 -14.71 22.41
CA ILE A 248 -15.87 -13.24 22.51
C ILE A 248 -14.51 -12.68 22.93
N LEU A 249 -13.90 -13.23 23.98
CA LEU A 249 -12.59 -12.79 24.47
C LEU A 249 -11.54 -12.90 23.36
N ALA A 250 -11.46 -14.05 22.70
CA ALA A 250 -10.51 -14.30 21.63
C ALA A 250 -10.73 -13.36 20.42
N ALA A 251 -11.99 -13.08 20.05
CA ALA A 251 -12.33 -12.14 18.98
C ALA A 251 -11.93 -10.69 19.35
N VAL A 252 -12.15 -10.25 20.59
CA VAL A 252 -11.73 -8.92 21.07
C VAL A 252 -10.21 -8.80 21.17
N LEU A 253 -9.51 -9.88 21.52
CA LEU A 253 -8.06 -9.88 21.62
C LEU A 253 -7.38 -9.59 20.28
N ILE A 254 -7.97 -9.96 19.14
CA ILE A 254 -7.35 -9.74 17.81
C ILE A 254 -7.06 -8.25 17.53
N PRO A 255 -8.04 -7.33 17.51
CA PRO A 255 -7.78 -5.92 17.26
C PRO A 255 -6.94 -5.28 18.39
N VAL A 256 -7.09 -5.72 19.64
CA VAL A 256 -6.31 -5.21 20.78
C VAL A 256 -4.83 -5.57 20.64
N LEU A 257 -4.53 -6.83 20.31
CA LEU A 257 -3.16 -7.28 20.07
C LEU A 257 -2.57 -6.63 18.82
N ALA A 258 -3.35 -6.50 17.74
CA ALA A 258 -2.88 -5.83 16.53
C ALA A 258 -2.53 -4.36 16.80
N TRP A 259 -3.37 -3.63 17.55
CA TRP A 259 -3.05 -2.27 17.99
C TRP A 259 -1.82 -2.22 18.90
N GLY A 260 -1.80 -3.03 19.96
CA GLY A 260 -0.72 -3.01 20.96
C GLY A 260 0.64 -3.37 20.36
N THR A 261 0.68 -4.39 19.49
CA THR A 261 1.90 -4.80 18.79
C THR A 261 2.35 -3.78 17.74
N GLN A 262 1.42 -3.11 17.06
CA GLN A 262 1.76 -2.03 16.12
C GLN A 262 2.33 -0.81 16.87
N VAL A 263 1.73 -0.42 18.00
CA VAL A 263 2.27 0.64 18.87
C VAL A 263 3.66 0.27 19.40
N LEU A 264 3.86 -0.97 19.84
CA LEU A 264 5.16 -1.46 20.28
C LEU A 264 6.19 -1.34 19.16
N ASN A 265 5.87 -1.81 17.95
CA ASN A 265 6.78 -1.75 16.81
C ASN A 265 7.24 -0.32 16.51
N MET A 266 6.35 0.65 16.66
CA MET A 266 6.64 2.07 16.40
C MET A 266 7.45 2.72 17.50
N LYS A 267 7.30 2.27 18.76
CA LYS A 267 8.19 2.68 19.85
C LYS A 267 9.61 2.12 19.66
N LEU A 268 9.73 0.93 19.06
CA LEU A 268 11.02 0.28 18.82
C LEU A 268 11.76 0.82 17.60
N ILE A 269 11.04 1.27 16.58
CA ILE A 269 11.62 2.05 15.49
C ILE A 269 11.98 3.42 16.08
N GLN A 270 13.28 3.76 16.17
CA GLN A 270 13.74 5.07 16.64
C GLN A 270 13.23 6.17 15.69
N THR A 271 11.99 6.63 15.88
CA THR A 271 11.50 7.82 15.19
C THR A 271 12.18 9.03 15.81
N ALA A 272 12.93 9.71 14.96
CA ALA A 272 13.67 10.90 15.29
C ALA A 272 12.74 12.10 15.58
N SER A 273 12.01 12.10 16.70
CA SER A 273 11.36 13.29 17.27
C SER A 273 10.48 12.91 18.46
N ASN A 274 10.99 13.10 19.69
CA ASN A 274 10.13 13.28 20.87
C ASN A 274 10.72 14.28 21.88
N THR A 275 11.62 15.16 21.44
CA THR A 275 12.19 16.19 22.32
C THR A 275 12.19 17.52 21.59
N SER A 276 11.14 18.34 21.80
CA SER A 276 11.16 19.82 21.88
C SER A 276 9.76 20.42 21.69
N ASN A 277 9.37 21.36 22.56
CA ASN A 277 8.15 22.17 22.54
C ASN A 277 8.04 23.16 21.35
N SER A 278 8.22 22.71 20.11
CA SER A 278 8.07 23.54 18.91
C SER A 278 7.11 22.91 17.91
N THR A 279 6.26 23.74 17.27
CA THR A 279 5.28 23.28 16.25
C THR A 279 5.96 22.37 15.23
N PRO A 280 5.47 21.13 15.04
CA PRO A 280 6.12 20.16 14.17
C PRO A 280 6.17 20.67 12.73
N SER A 281 7.26 20.37 12.04
CA SER A 281 7.35 20.63 10.60
C SER A 281 6.28 19.88 9.83
N GLN A 282 6.01 20.25 8.58
CA GLN A 282 5.03 19.54 7.75
C GLN A 282 5.36 18.03 7.68
N MET A 283 6.63 17.68 7.52
CA MET A 283 7.09 16.30 7.49
C MET A 283 6.94 15.58 8.85
N GLU A 284 7.28 16.23 9.95
CA GLU A 284 7.12 15.67 11.31
C GLU A 284 5.65 15.48 11.67
N THR A 285 4.79 16.43 11.30
CA THR A 285 3.34 16.34 11.48
C THR A 285 2.79 15.14 10.71
N THR A 286 3.19 14.95 9.45
CA THR A 286 2.79 13.78 8.67
C THR A 286 3.24 12.48 9.32
N MET A 287 4.48 12.41 9.80
CA MET A 287 4.99 11.22 10.50
C MET A 287 4.26 10.94 11.81
N LYS A 288 3.98 11.99 12.60
CA LYS A 288 3.23 11.87 13.87
C LYS A 288 1.79 11.45 13.63
N THR A 289 1.11 12.03 12.64
CA THR A 289 -0.26 11.64 12.26
C THR A 289 -0.29 10.20 11.77
N MET A 290 0.65 9.81 10.90
CA MET A 290 0.78 8.41 10.47
C MET A 290 1.00 7.49 11.68
N ASN A 291 1.85 7.92 12.63
CA ASN A 291 2.14 7.11 13.80
C ASN A 291 0.97 7.00 14.79
N MET A 292 0.13 8.02 14.88
CA MET A 292 -1.04 7.97 15.74
C MET A 292 -2.19 7.18 15.09
N PHE A 293 -2.36 7.33 13.78
CA PHE A 293 -3.51 6.80 13.06
C PHE A 293 -3.34 5.35 12.60
N MET A 294 -2.13 4.95 12.19
CA MET A 294 -1.89 3.60 11.65
C MET A 294 -2.31 2.47 12.61
N PRO A 295 -1.99 2.50 13.92
CA PRO A 295 -2.43 1.46 14.85
C PRO A 295 -3.94 1.40 15.00
N LEU A 296 -4.62 2.55 15.01
CA LEU A 296 -6.08 2.62 15.13
C LEU A 296 -6.76 2.06 13.89
N MET A 297 -6.27 2.44 12.71
CA MET A 297 -6.73 1.90 11.43
C MET A 297 -6.47 0.39 11.35
N THR A 298 -5.33 -0.07 11.86
CA THR A 298 -4.99 -1.50 11.93
C THR A 298 -5.98 -2.26 12.82
N ALA A 299 -6.27 -1.76 14.03
CA ALA A 299 -7.30 -2.35 14.88
C ALA A 299 -8.69 -2.38 14.21
N PHE A 300 -9.08 -1.27 13.57
CA PHE A 300 -10.36 -1.18 12.87
C PHE A 300 -10.46 -2.20 11.73
N ILE A 301 -9.40 -2.34 10.91
CA ILE A 301 -9.35 -3.34 9.85
C ILE A 301 -9.38 -4.75 10.45
N CYS A 302 -8.57 -5.05 11.48
CA CYS A 302 -8.62 -6.34 12.17
C CYS A 302 -10.01 -6.68 12.69
N PHE A 303 -10.76 -5.68 13.15
CA PHE A 303 -12.10 -5.87 13.71
C PHE A 303 -13.17 -6.12 12.64
N THR A 304 -12.96 -5.60 11.44
CA THR A 304 -13.97 -5.61 10.35
C THR A 304 -13.71 -6.68 9.30
N PHE A 305 -12.45 -7.09 9.13
CA PHE A 305 -12.04 -8.10 8.16
C PHE A 305 -11.90 -9.49 8.80
N PRO A 306 -11.81 -10.56 7.97
CA PRO A 306 -11.60 -11.92 8.44
C PRO A 306 -10.43 -12.06 9.42
N VAL A 307 -10.60 -12.92 10.42
CA VAL A 307 -9.62 -13.21 11.48
C VAL A 307 -8.25 -13.60 10.91
N GLY A 308 -8.18 -14.27 9.76
CA GLY A 308 -6.93 -14.61 9.09
C GLY A 308 -6.02 -13.40 8.82
N ILE A 309 -6.58 -12.24 8.48
CA ILE A 309 -5.83 -10.99 8.30
C ILE A 309 -5.29 -10.48 9.64
N GLY A 310 -6.10 -10.59 10.71
CA GLY A 310 -5.68 -10.23 12.05
C GLY A 310 -4.50 -11.07 12.55
N ILE A 311 -4.54 -12.40 12.32
CA ILE A 311 -3.46 -13.32 12.65
C ILE A 311 -2.16 -12.90 11.95
N TYR A 312 -2.22 -12.64 10.63
CA TYR A 312 -1.07 -12.15 9.86
C TYR A 312 -0.49 -10.88 10.47
N TRP A 313 -1.32 -9.91 10.84
CA TRP A 313 -0.83 -8.64 11.38
C TRP A 313 -0.20 -8.77 12.76
N ILE A 314 -0.82 -9.54 13.65
CA ILE A 314 -0.29 -9.80 15.00
C ILE A 314 1.06 -10.49 14.88
N ILE A 315 1.14 -11.58 14.11
CA ILE A 315 2.39 -12.35 14.01
C ILE A 315 3.46 -11.54 13.28
N GLY A 316 3.10 -10.82 12.22
CA GLY A 316 4.01 -9.91 11.54
C GLY A 316 4.55 -8.82 12.48
N ALA A 317 3.70 -8.24 13.33
CA ALA A 317 4.14 -7.23 14.29
C ALA A 317 5.03 -7.80 15.39
N VAL A 318 4.77 -9.03 15.87
CA VAL A 318 5.63 -9.76 16.80
C VAL A 318 7.00 -10.01 16.16
N ILE A 319 7.04 -10.59 14.95
CA ILE A 319 8.28 -10.86 14.21
C ILE A 319 9.06 -9.58 13.99
N ARG A 320 8.41 -8.52 13.49
CA ARG A 320 9.06 -7.21 13.31
C ARG A 320 9.59 -6.66 14.62
N SER A 321 8.89 -6.83 15.74
CA SER A 321 9.36 -6.35 17.05
C SER A 321 10.61 -7.11 17.49
N VAL A 322 10.64 -8.44 17.32
CA VAL A 322 11.83 -9.26 17.60
C VAL A 322 12.99 -8.86 16.68
N GLN A 323 12.76 -8.74 15.37
CA GLN A 323 13.75 -8.28 14.40
C GLN A 323 14.26 -6.89 14.76
N GLN A 324 13.37 -5.96 15.14
CA GLN A 324 13.74 -4.60 15.53
C GLN A 324 14.63 -4.60 16.78
N LEU A 325 14.34 -5.44 17.79
CA LEU A 325 15.19 -5.57 18.97
C LEU A 325 16.59 -6.08 18.61
N ILE A 326 16.68 -7.11 17.77
CA ILE A 326 17.95 -7.69 17.32
C ILE A 326 18.75 -6.66 16.50
N ILE A 327 18.10 -6.00 15.54
CA ILE A 327 18.77 -5.04 14.66
C ILE A 327 19.17 -3.79 15.43
N ASN A 328 18.32 -3.24 16.32
CA ASN A 328 18.69 -2.11 17.18
C ASN A 328 19.95 -2.43 17.99
N ARG A 329 20.00 -3.61 18.62
CA ARG A 329 21.18 -4.07 19.38
C ARG A 329 22.43 -4.14 18.50
N HIS A 330 22.31 -4.57 17.24
CA HIS A 330 23.43 -4.58 16.31
C HIS A 330 23.83 -3.17 15.84
N LEU A 331 22.87 -2.29 15.56
CA LEU A 331 23.10 -0.94 15.06
C LEU A 331 23.69 -0.01 16.13
N ASP A 332 23.29 -0.16 17.40
CA ASP A 332 23.81 0.65 18.50
C ASP A 332 25.29 0.34 18.81
N ASN A 333 25.77 -0.85 18.42
CA ASN A 333 27.17 -1.24 18.52
C ASN A 333 28.03 -0.80 17.30
N MET A 334 27.43 -0.19 16.28
CA MET A 334 28.19 0.30 15.12
C MET A 334 28.70 1.72 15.36
N ASP A 335 29.94 1.97 14.97
CA ASP A 335 30.47 3.33 14.87
C ASP A 335 29.77 4.08 13.73
N MET A 336 29.00 5.10 14.10
CA MET A 336 28.22 5.90 13.18
C MET A 336 29.09 6.81 12.32
N GLU A 337 30.22 7.31 12.83
CA GLU A 337 31.13 8.17 12.09
C GLU A 337 31.77 7.40 10.94
N ASP A 338 32.22 6.18 11.23
CA ASP A 338 32.74 5.24 10.23
C ASP A 338 31.70 4.89 9.16
N PHE A 339 30.44 4.72 9.57
CA PHE A 339 29.33 4.47 8.65
C PHE A 339 29.04 5.68 7.75
N ILE A 340 29.02 6.89 8.30
CA ILE A 340 28.88 8.15 7.56
C ILE A 340 30.02 8.29 6.54
N LYS A 341 31.26 8.05 6.97
CA LYS A 341 32.46 8.10 6.10
C LYS A 341 32.36 7.13 4.92
N LYS A 342 31.94 5.88 5.19
CA LYS A 342 31.74 4.86 4.14
C LYS A 342 30.63 5.24 3.16
N ASN A 343 29.51 5.79 3.65
CA ASN A 343 28.41 6.23 2.79
C ASN A 343 28.78 7.43 1.94
N LYS A 344 29.46 8.43 2.52
CA LYS A 344 29.98 9.59 1.81
C LYS A 344 30.94 9.18 0.70
N ALA A 345 31.92 8.31 1.00
CA ALA A 345 32.85 7.79 -0.01
C ALA A 345 32.13 7.04 -1.16
N LYS A 346 31.07 6.29 -0.88
CA LYS A 346 30.24 5.64 -1.92
C LYS A 346 29.49 6.65 -2.77
N MET A 347 28.92 7.68 -2.15
CA MET A 347 28.21 8.75 -2.85
C MET A 347 29.17 9.56 -3.72
N ASP A 348 30.35 9.90 -3.22
CA ASP A 348 31.37 10.64 -3.97
C ASP A 348 31.89 9.82 -5.17
N LYS A 349 32.12 8.52 -4.99
CA LYS A 349 32.43 7.61 -6.11
C LYS A 349 31.31 7.55 -7.14
N LYS A 350 30.04 7.55 -6.72
CA LYS A 350 28.88 7.56 -7.63
C LYS A 350 28.77 8.89 -8.37
N LYS A 351 28.99 10.02 -7.69
CA LYS A 351 29.01 11.36 -8.29
C LYS A 351 30.14 11.49 -9.33
N ALA A 352 31.34 11.03 -9.00
CA ALA A 352 32.49 11.00 -9.91
C ALA A 352 32.19 10.17 -11.18
N LYS A 353 31.57 9.00 -11.04
CA LYS A 353 31.15 8.15 -12.18
C LYS A 353 30.10 8.81 -13.07
N LEU A 354 29.24 9.65 -12.52
CA LEU A 354 28.16 10.31 -13.26
C LEU A 354 28.59 11.68 -13.85
N GLY A 355 29.81 12.15 -13.56
CA GLY A 355 30.27 13.48 -13.99
C GLY A 355 29.49 14.64 -13.36
N VAL A 356 28.74 14.39 -12.28
CA VAL A 356 27.87 15.39 -11.63
C VAL A 356 28.56 15.89 -10.36
N THR A 357 29.15 17.08 -10.42
CA THR A 357 29.65 17.82 -9.25
C THR A 357 28.45 18.44 -8.50
N SER A 358 28.43 18.48 -7.15
CA SER A 358 27.34 19.09 -6.33
C SER A 358 26.89 20.48 -6.82
N GLN A 359 27.76 21.22 -7.51
CA GLN A 359 27.43 22.51 -8.10
C GLN A 359 26.31 22.44 -9.15
N ASN A 360 26.21 21.38 -9.97
CA ASN A 360 25.20 21.28 -11.04
C ASN A 360 23.76 21.13 -10.51
N ILE A 361 23.58 20.48 -9.35
CA ILE A 361 22.26 20.31 -8.70
C ILE A 361 21.79 21.63 -8.10
N SER A 362 22.68 22.36 -7.41
CA SER A 362 22.38 23.70 -6.89
C SER A 362 22.16 24.72 -8.02
N GLN A 363 22.83 24.57 -9.16
CA GLN A 363 22.63 25.41 -10.34
C GLN A 363 21.28 25.16 -11.02
N GLN A 364 20.81 23.92 -11.13
CA GLN A 364 19.47 23.62 -11.66
C GLN A 364 18.35 24.15 -10.74
N ALA A 365 18.54 24.07 -9.42
CA ALA A 365 17.64 24.72 -8.47
C ALA A 365 17.67 26.26 -8.63
N LYS A 366 18.85 26.86 -8.82
CA LYS A 366 19.03 28.32 -9.03
C LYS A 366 18.53 28.82 -10.40
N MET A 367 18.62 28.02 -11.46
CA MET A 367 18.08 28.37 -12.79
C MET A 367 16.57 28.57 -12.76
N ASN A 368 15.85 27.78 -11.95
CA ASN A 368 14.41 27.96 -11.76
C ASN A 368 14.04 29.21 -10.93
N VAL A 369 15.00 29.85 -10.24
CA VAL A 369 14.78 31.09 -9.46
C VAL A 369 15.15 32.34 -10.25
N ARG A 370 16.10 32.25 -11.17
CA ARG A 370 16.52 33.40 -12.00
C ARG A 370 15.41 33.96 -12.89
N ASN A 371 14.39 33.16 -13.21
CA ASN A 371 13.21 33.60 -13.97
C ASN A 371 12.09 34.21 -13.12
N ILE A 372 12.31 34.38 -11.81
CA ILE A 372 11.35 35.02 -10.89
C ILE A 372 12.02 36.29 -10.35
N GLU A 373 12.29 37.24 -11.24
CA GLU A 373 12.57 38.62 -10.80
C GLU A 373 11.28 39.23 -10.26
N GLU A 374 11.35 39.85 -9.08
CA GLU A 374 10.24 40.60 -8.49
C GLU A 374 9.71 41.63 -9.51
N PRO A 375 8.39 41.74 -9.72
CA PRO A 375 7.86 42.75 -10.62
C PRO A 375 8.10 44.12 -9.99
N LYS A 376 9.14 44.83 -10.45
CA LYS A 376 9.29 46.26 -10.21
C LYS A 376 8.00 46.94 -10.65
N ARG A 377 7.31 47.63 -9.74
CA ARG A 377 6.12 48.44 -10.05
C ARG A 377 6.49 49.45 -11.14
N LYS A 378 5.98 49.24 -12.35
CA LYS A 378 6.14 50.16 -13.48
C LYS A 378 5.20 51.34 -13.30
N ASN A 379 5.71 52.56 -13.48
CA ASN A 379 4.89 53.78 -13.50
C ASN A 379 4.09 53.85 -14.81
N ILE A 380 3.00 54.64 -14.79
CA ILE A 380 1.99 54.71 -15.87
C ILE A 380 2.61 55.07 -17.24
N ALA A 381 3.73 55.77 -17.27
CA ALA A 381 4.48 56.09 -18.50
C ALA A 381 5.07 54.84 -19.20
N ASP A 382 5.49 53.82 -18.46
CA ASP A 382 6.11 52.60 -19.04
C ASP A 382 5.07 51.65 -19.64
N LYS A 383 3.81 51.76 -19.22
CA LYS A 383 2.70 50.94 -19.74
C LYS A 383 2.35 51.35 -21.18
N SER A 384 2.43 52.64 -21.50
CA SER A 384 2.16 53.18 -22.84
C SER A 384 3.12 52.65 -23.91
N ASN A 385 4.42 52.56 -23.60
CA ASN A 385 5.42 52.04 -24.56
C ASN A 385 5.34 50.52 -24.76
N SER A 386 4.85 49.76 -23.77
CA SER A 386 4.69 48.30 -23.91
C SER A 386 3.58 47.88 -24.88
N VAL A 387 2.57 48.74 -25.12
CA VAL A 387 1.46 48.45 -26.05
C VAL A 387 1.87 48.68 -27.51
N LYS A 388 2.87 49.54 -27.78
CA LYS A 388 3.37 49.76 -29.15
C LYS A 388 4.31 48.63 -29.63
N ASN A 389 5.04 47.97 -28.74
CA ASN A 389 5.97 46.90 -29.11
C ASN A 389 5.34 45.51 -29.25
N THR A 390 4.07 45.34 -28.92
CA THR A 390 3.34 44.07 -29.17
C THR A 390 2.79 43.95 -30.60
N ALA A 391 2.90 44.99 -31.43
CA ALA A 391 2.41 44.98 -32.81
C ALA A 391 3.43 44.45 -33.85
N SER A 392 4.68 44.16 -33.46
CA SER A 392 5.77 43.80 -34.40
C SER A 392 6.28 42.36 -34.32
N TYR A 393 5.66 41.48 -33.51
CA TYR A 393 6.00 40.05 -33.53
C TYR A 393 5.08 39.28 -34.49
N THR A 394 5.37 39.40 -35.78
CA THR A 394 4.82 38.52 -36.81
C THR A 394 5.45 37.14 -36.66
N ALA A 395 4.60 36.12 -36.59
CA ALA A 395 4.90 34.77 -36.14
C ALA A 395 5.74 33.95 -37.14
N GLU A 396 6.87 33.40 -36.69
CA GLU A 396 7.43 32.19 -37.29
C GLU A 396 6.80 30.96 -36.62
N VAL A 397 6.11 30.14 -37.42
CA VAL A 397 5.44 28.93 -36.96
C VAL A 397 6.46 27.78 -36.87
N PRO A 398 6.72 27.18 -35.69
CA PRO A 398 7.68 26.10 -35.56
C PRO A 398 7.20 24.80 -36.26
N LYS A 399 8.13 24.05 -36.85
CA LYS A 399 7.85 22.76 -37.52
C LYS A 399 7.36 21.71 -36.52
N THR A 400 6.15 21.17 -36.71
CA THR A 400 5.52 20.17 -35.83
C THR A 400 5.31 18.83 -36.53
N LYS A 401 5.26 17.75 -35.74
CA LYS A 401 5.13 16.36 -36.23
C LYS A 401 3.76 16.16 -36.93
N PRO A 402 3.70 15.53 -38.13
CA PRO A 402 2.45 15.37 -38.88
C PRO A 402 1.40 14.61 -38.06
N GLY A 403 0.17 15.14 -38.00
CA GLY A 403 -0.97 14.51 -37.31
C GLY A 403 -1.17 14.89 -35.83
N SER A 404 -0.25 15.66 -35.23
CA SER A 404 -0.42 16.17 -33.87
C SER A 404 -1.48 17.29 -33.79
N LEU A 405 -2.09 17.47 -32.61
CA LEU A 405 -3.02 18.60 -32.36
C LEU A 405 -2.38 19.96 -32.67
N ALA A 406 -1.07 20.10 -32.40
CA ALA A 406 -0.29 21.29 -32.73
C ALA A 406 -0.12 21.48 -34.26
N SER A 407 0.01 20.40 -35.03
CA SER A 407 0.00 20.44 -36.50
C SER A 407 -1.37 20.89 -37.05
N LYS A 408 -2.47 20.42 -36.46
CA LYS A 408 -3.82 20.84 -36.85
C LYS A 408 -4.10 22.30 -36.51
N ALA A 409 -3.66 22.77 -35.33
CA ALA A 409 -3.77 24.18 -34.93
C ALA A 409 -2.96 25.11 -35.86
N ASN A 410 -1.75 24.68 -36.26
CA ASN A 410 -0.93 25.44 -37.22
C ASN A 410 -1.56 25.52 -38.62
N MET A 411 -2.27 24.48 -39.07
CA MET A 411 -2.99 24.52 -40.36
C MET A 411 -4.14 25.54 -40.34
N VAL A 412 -4.88 25.66 -39.23
CA VAL A 412 -5.95 26.66 -39.09
C VAL A 412 -5.37 28.07 -39.09
N ALA A 413 -4.27 28.29 -38.35
CA ALA A 413 -3.57 29.58 -38.35
C ALA A 413 -3.01 29.96 -39.72
N GLN A 414 -2.49 28.99 -40.49
CA GLN A 414 -2.03 29.20 -41.87
C GLN A 414 -3.20 29.46 -42.85
N PHE A 415 -4.34 28.77 -42.68
CA PHE A 415 -5.54 29.00 -43.47
C PHE A 415 -6.10 30.42 -43.27
N ASP A 416 -6.15 30.88 -42.01
CA ASP A 416 -6.60 32.23 -41.67
C ASP A 416 -5.63 33.31 -42.16
N ALA A 417 -4.32 33.06 -42.10
CA ALA A 417 -3.31 33.95 -42.65
C ALA A 417 -3.44 34.09 -44.19
N ASN A 418 -3.69 32.98 -44.89
CA ASN A 418 -3.82 32.97 -46.35
C ASN A 418 -5.16 33.55 -46.84
N ASN A 419 -6.22 33.53 -46.02
CA ASN A 419 -7.54 34.06 -46.38
C ASN A 419 -7.80 35.50 -45.92
N LYS A 420 -6.91 36.09 -45.10
CA LYS A 420 -7.04 37.49 -44.63
C LYS A 420 -7.04 38.54 -45.75
N GLY A 421 -6.62 38.20 -46.97
CA GLY A 421 -6.66 39.09 -48.13
C GLY A 421 -7.89 38.95 -49.04
N LYS A 422 -8.81 38.00 -48.79
CA LYS A 422 -9.96 37.70 -49.68
C LYS A 422 -11.33 38.05 -49.11
N LYS A 423 -11.40 38.68 -47.93
CA LYS A 423 -12.63 39.33 -47.46
C LYS A 423 -12.52 40.83 -47.74
N LYS A 424 -12.99 41.23 -48.92
CA LYS A 424 -13.41 42.60 -49.22
C LYS A 424 -14.89 42.56 -49.50
#